data_AF-A0A1L6REF9-F1
#
_entry.id   AF-A0A1L6REF9-F1
#
_cell.length_a   1.000
_cell.length_b   1.000
_cell.length_c   1.000
_cell.angle_alpha   90.00
_cell.angle_beta   90.00
_cell.angle_gamma   90.00
#
_symmetry.space_group_name_H-M   'P 1'
#
loop_
_entity.id
_entity.type
_entity.pdbx_description
1 polymer ?
#
loop_
_entity_poly.entity_id
_entity_poly.type
_entity_poly.pdbx_seq_one_letter_code
_entity_poly.pdbx_strand_id
1 'polypeptide(L)'
;MYAQFGSHVTIIDKSSKILGHFEPEIAEQAKNDLEEDGVSFLLESNLTGVNDTLNGVTLTISTPKGIKNIQADGLLVATGRKANVTDLHLERTSIKTGSHGEILVNDILETDAKDVYALGDVTGGPQFTYISLDDWRIMANHLYGDKTRSRLNRPVFANTIFLNPAISSVGKTEAQLNEAGVDYKVLKMPAASVPKTQVIGNPRGNYKALIDPQTHQILGTTIYAEESFETINIISLAMQNHLSAETLRDQIYTHPTMTEALNDLFDQI
;
A
#
# COMPACT_ATOMS: atom_id res chain seq x y z
N MET A 1 14.25 9.56 0.02
CA MET A 1 15.32 9.70 1.03
C MET A 1 16.72 9.74 0.41
N TYR A 2 17.32 8.62 -0.03
CA TYR A 2 18.73 8.63 -0.51
C TYR A 2 19.00 9.64 -1.64
N ALA A 3 18.11 9.75 -2.63
CA ALA A 3 18.22 10.75 -3.70
C ALA A 3 18.23 12.19 -3.17
N GLN A 4 17.34 12.50 -2.22
CA GLN A 4 17.26 13.80 -1.55
C GLN A 4 18.48 14.10 -0.67
N PHE A 5 19.21 13.09 -0.21
CA PHE A 5 20.51 13.24 0.47
C PHE A 5 21.71 13.29 -0.49
N GLY A 6 21.47 13.29 -1.81
CA GLY A 6 22.50 13.47 -2.84
C GLY A 6 23.05 12.18 -3.44
N SER A 7 22.50 11.00 -3.10
CA SER A 7 22.89 9.76 -3.77
C SER A 7 22.27 9.65 -5.16
N HIS A 8 23.03 9.12 -6.13
CA HIS A 8 22.45 8.73 -7.42
C HIS A 8 21.71 7.40 -7.24
N VAL A 9 20.38 7.43 -7.26
CA VAL A 9 19.54 6.25 -7.04
C VAL A 9 19.02 5.72 -8.37
N THR A 10 19.24 4.43 -8.63
CA THR A 10 18.59 3.70 -9.74
C THR A 10 17.76 2.55 -9.19
N ILE A 11 16.46 2.56 -9.47
CA ILE A 11 15.55 1.45 -9.17
C ILE A 11 15.50 0.52 -10.38
N ILE A 12 15.73 -0.78 -10.14
CA ILE A 12 15.68 -1.81 -11.17
C ILE A 12 14.48 -2.71 -10.87
N ASP A 13 13.56 -2.84 -11.82
CA ASP A 13 12.38 -3.68 -11.67
C ASP A 13 12.12 -4.49 -12.95
N LYS A 14 11.60 -5.71 -12.79
CA LYS A 14 11.20 -6.58 -13.92
C LYS A 14 9.89 -6.12 -14.56
N SER A 15 9.07 -5.41 -13.79
CA SER A 15 7.79 -4.90 -14.20
C SER A 15 7.97 -3.72 -15.15
N SER A 16 7.01 -3.53 -16.07
CA SER A 16 6.98 -2.36 -16.95
C SER A 16 6.44 -1.09 -16.28
N LYS A 17 5.89 -1.23 -15.07
CA LYS A 17 5.31 -0.16 -14.26
C LYS A 17 5.69 -0.34 -12.80
N ILE A 18 5.82 0.77 -12.09
CA ILE A 18 5.93 0.77 -10.62
C ILE A 18 4.55 0.93 -9.99
N LEU A 19 4.45 0.66 -8.68
CA LEU A 19 3.25 0.95 -7.89
C LEU A 19 1.97 0.31 -8.48
N GLY A 20 2.08 -0.86 -9.11
CA GLY A 20 1.02 -1.50 -9.90
C GLY A 20 -0.23 -1.92 -9.11
N HIS A 21 -0.22 -1.78 -7.79
CA HIS A 21 -1.39 -1.99 -6.93
C HIS A 21 -2.28 -0.74 -6.80
N PHE A 22 -1.81 0.42 -7.26
CA PHE A 22 -2.56 1.68 -7.26
C PHE A 22 -3.17 1.97 -8.63
N GLU A 23 -3.96 3.04 -8.66
CA GLU A 23 -4.53 3.59 -9.88
C GLU A 23 -3.41 3.98 -10.88
N PRO A 24 -3.48 3.57 -12.16
CA PRO A 24 -2.39 3.75 -13.11
C PRO A 24 -1.93 5.20 -13.28
N GLU A 25 -2.85 6.15 -13.26
CA GLU A 25 -2.52 7.58 -13.37
C GLU A 25 -1.80 8.14 -12.13
N ILE A 26 -2.09 7.59 -10.93
CA ILE A 26 -1.43 7.98 -9.69
C ILE A 26 -0.03 7.38 -9.65
N ALA A 27 0.11 6.12 -10.06
CA ALA A 27 1.40 5.45 -10.17
C ALA A 27 2.34 6.18 -11.14
N GLU A 28 1.83 6.61 -12.29
CA GLU A 28 2.61 7.35 -13.29
C GLU A 28 3.02 8.73 -12.78
N GLN A 29 2.11 9.47 -12.14
CA GLN A 29 2.45 10.76 -11.55
C GLN A 29 3.52 10.63 -10.46
N ALA A 30 3.37 9.67 -9.55
CA ALA A 30 4.35 9.43 -8.49
C ALA A 30 5.71 8.99 -9.05
N LYS A 31 5.73 8.23 -10.15
CA LYS A 31 6.97 7.91 -10.87
C LYS A 31 7.66 9.18 -11.37
N ASN A 32 6.93 10.05 -12.06
CA ASN A 32 7.49 11.29 -12.61
C ASN A 32 8.01 12.20 -11.50
N ASP A 33 7.27 12.34 -10.39
CA ASP A 33 7.71 13.12 -9.23
C ASP A 33 8.98 12.53 -8.59
N LEU A 34 9.13 11.20 -8.54
CA LEU A 34 10.37 10.55 -8.09
C LEU A 34 11.54 10.78 -9.06
N GLU A 35 11.28 10.83 -10.36
CA GLU A 35 12.29 11.17 -11.37
C GLU A 35 12.76 12.62 -11.24
N GLU A 36 11.85 13.55 -10.99
CA GLU A 36 12.16 14.95 -10.67
C GLU A 36 12.97 15.07 -9.37
N ASP A 37 12.69 14.23 -8.37
CA ASP A 37 13.45 14.12 -7.12
C ASP A 37 14.83 13.41 -7.32
N GLY A 38 15.19 13.04 -8.54
CA GLY A 38 16.52 12.51 -8.89
C GLY A 38 16.65 10.98 -8.90
N VAL A 39 15.53 10.25 -8.87
CA VAL A 39 15.52 8.78 -8.97
C VAL A 39 15.48 8.36 -10.45
N SER A 40 16.35 7.43 -10.85
CA SER A 40 16.29 6.80 -12.17
C SER A 40 15.60 5.44 -12.12
N PHE A 41 14.88 5.07 -13.17
CA PHE A 41 14.22 3.77 -13.28
C PHE A 41 14.78 2.95 -14.46
N LEU A 42 15.06 1.67 -14.19
CA LEU A 42 15.33 0.64 -15.18
C LEU A 42 14.25 -0.43 -15.05
N LEU A 43 13.13 -0.19 -15.74
CA LEU A 43 11.99 -1.09 -15.80
C LEU A 43 12.20 -2.18 -16.87
N GLU A 44 11.36 -3.22 -16.84
CA GLU A 44 11.48 -4.38 -17.72
C GLU A 44 12.90 -4.99 -17.73
N SER A 45 13.59 -4.87 -16.59
CA SER A 45 15.01 -5.16 -16.48
C SER A 45 15.25 -6.20 -15.39
N ASN A 46 16.15 -7.14 -15.67
CA ASN A 46 16.48 -8.22 -14.75
C ASN A 46 17.95 -8.12 -14.31
N LEU A 47 18.20 -8.10 -13.02
CA LEU A 47 19.53 -8.25 -12.46
C LEU A 47 20.00 -9.71 -12.64
N THR A 48 21.03 -9.93 -13.45
CA THR A 48 21.55 -11.26 -13.82
C THR A 48 22.90 -11.58 -13.18
N GLY A 49 23.60 -10.58 -12.65
CA GLY A 49 24.87 -10.79 -11.97
C GLY A 49 25.17 -9.68 -10.96
N VAL A 50 25.79 -10.07 -9.85
CA VAL A 50 26.30 -9.16 -8.82
C VAL A 50 27.73 -9.56 -8.53
N ASN A 51 28.66 -8.63 -8.75
CA ASN A 51 30.07 -8.82 -8.43
C ASN A 51 30.50 -7.76 -7.42
N ASP A 52 30.86 -8.22 -6.22
CA ASP A 52 31.38 -7.36 -5.17
C ASP A 52 32.83 -6.94 -5.50
N THR A 53 33.17 -5.70 -5.19
CA THR A 53 34.46 -5.10 -5.53
C THR A 53 35.03 -4.35 -4.33
N LEU A 54 36.32 -3.98 -4.38
CA LEU A 54 36.96 -3.26 -3.26
C LEU A 54 36.27 -1.92 -2.91
N ASN A 55 35.59 -1.29 -3.86
CA ASN A 55 35.03 0.06 -3.73
C ASN A 55 33.51 0.12 -3.98
N GLY A 56 32.80 -1.01 -3.95
CA GLY A 56 31.36 -1.05 -4.24
C GLY A 56 30.96 -2.31 -5.00
N VAL A 57 29.94 -2.21 -5.85
CA VAL A 57 29.36 -3.36 -6.56
C VAL A 57 29.27 -3.09 -8.06
N THR A 58 29.56 -4.11 -8.87
CA THR A 58 29.23 -4.13 -10.30
C THR A 58 28.02 -5.03 -10.54
N LEU A 59 26.97 -4.47 -11.11
CA LEU A 59 25.71 -5.13 -11.43
C LEU A 59 25.65 -5.41 -12.93
N THR A 60 25.33 -6.65 -13.31
CA THR A 60 24.99 -7.01 -14.69
C THR A 60 23.48 -7.10 -14.82
N ILE A 61 22.91 -6.30 -15.72
CA ILE A 61 21.47 -6.13 -15.87
C ILE A 61 21.10 -6.43 -17.33
N SER A 62 20.18 -7.37 -17.52
CA SER A 62 19.53 -7.60 -18.80
C SER A 62 18.38 -6.61 -18.96
N THR A 63 18.43 -5.76 -19.98
CA THR A 63 17.39 -4.79 -20.33
C THR A 63 16.77 -5.14 -21.69
N PRO A 64 15.64 -4.53 -22.09
CA PRO A 64 15.08 -4.71 -23.43
C PRO A 64 16.03 -4.29 -24.56
N LYS A 65 17.02 -3.43 -24.25
CA LYS A 65 18.04 -2.94 -25.20
C LYS A 65 19.33 -3.77 -25.18
N GLY A 66 19.38 -4.85 -24.39
CA GLY A 66 20.54 -5.70 -24.21
C GLY A 66 21.13 -5.62 -22.79
N ILE A 67 22.33 -6.19 -22.64
CA ILE A 67 23.02 -6.28 -21.35
C ILE A 67 23.72 -4.94 -21.03
N LYS A 68 23.53 -4.45 -19.81
CA LYS A 68 24.17 -3.26 -19.26
C LYS A 68 24.92 -3.62 -17.97
N ASN A 69 26.11 -3.06 -17.79
CA ASN A 69 26.82 -3.11 -16.50
C ASN A 69 26.68 -1.75 -15.79
N ILE A 70 26.37 -1.78 -14.51
CA ILE A 70 26.25 -0.58 -13.66
C ILE A 70 27.18 -0.74 -12.47
N GLN A 71 27.97 0.29 -12.19
CA GLN A 71 28.75 0.40 -10.97
C GLN A 71 27.97 1.25 -9.95
N ALA A 72 27.97 0.82 -8.69
CA ALA A 72 27.35 1.55 -7.59
C ALA A 72 28.14 1.35 -6.29
N ASP A 73 28.02 2.28 -5.35
CA ASP A 73 28.66 2.17 -4.03
C ASP A 73 27.94 1.15 -3.13
N GLY A 74 26.68 0.84 -3.43
CA GLY A 74 25.88 -0.12 -2.66
C GLY A 74 24.69 -0.68 -3.45
N LEU A 75 24.20 -1.83 -2.99
CA LEU A 75 23.01 -2.50 -3.52
C LEU A 75 22.00 -2.72 -2.39
N LEU A 76 20.80 -2.15 -2.53
CA LEU A 76 19.65 -2.46 -1.68
C LEU A 76 18.75 -3.47 -2.38
N VAL A 77 18.56 -4.65 -1.78
CA VAL A 77 17.65 -5.68 -2.28
C VAL A 77 16.31 -5.57 -1.56
N ALA A 78 15.28 -5.09 -2.27
CA ALA A 78 13.93 -4.87 -1.74
C ALA A 78 12.86 -5.59 -2.59
N THR A 79 13.09 -6.87 -2.92
CA THR A 79 12.26 -7.64 -3.87
C THR A 79 11.09 -8.39 -3.24
N GLY A 80 10.88 -8.24 -1.93
CA GLY A 80 9.79 -8.88 -1.20
C GLY A 80 10.22 -9.37 0.18
N ARG A 81 9.29 -10.05 0.86
CA ARG A 81 9.50 -10.65 2.18
C ARG A 81 9.12 -12.13 2.13
N LYS A 82 9.71 -12.93 3.02
CA LYS A 82 9.38 -14.35 3.20
C LYS A 82 9.09 -14.60 4.67
N ALA A 83 8.14 -15.50 4.95
CA ALA A 83 7.86 -15.95 6.30
C ALA A 83 9.12 -16.56 6.95
N ASN A 84 9.42 -16.14 8.19
CA ASN A 84 10.59 -16.60 8.92
C ASN A 84 10.26 -17.87 9.72
N VAL A 85 10.38 -19.03 9.08
CA VAL A 85 9.97 -20.33 9.67
C VAL A 85 11.09 -21.37 9.77
N THR A 86 12.27 -21.09 9.20
CA THR A 86 13.36 -22.07 9.05
C THR A 86 13.81 -22.68 10.36
N ASP A 87 13.98 -21.85 11.39
CA ASP A 87 14.54 -22.28 12.68
C ASP A 87 13.46 -22.81 13.66
N LEU A 88 12.20 -22.89 13.22
CA LEU A 88 11.09 -23.36 14.04
C LEU A 88 10.93 -24.88 14.05
N HIS A 89 11.67 -25.60 13.20
CA HIS A 89 11.58 -27.06 13.06
C HIS A 89 10.14 -27.57 12.88
N LEU A 90 9.35 -26.90 12.04
CA LEU A 90 7.92 -27.19 11.84
C LEU A 90 7.68 -28.64 11.37
N GLU A 91 8.67 -29.26 10.72
CA GLU A 91 8.64 -30.67 10.30
C GLU A 91 8.51 -31.66 11.47
N ARG A 92 8.76 -31.21 12.71
CA ARG A 92 8.60 -32.00 13.93
C ARG A 92 7.26 -31.78 14.62
N THR A 93 6.36 -31.02 13.98
CA THR A 93 5.05 -30.63 14.52
C THR A 93 3.94 -31.01 13.53
N SER A 94 2.68 -30.79 13.90
CA SER A 94 1.55 -30.91 12.97
C SER A 94 1.27 -29.62 12.17
N ILE A 95 2.02 -28.55 12.41
CA ILE A 95 1.83 -27.23 11.78
C ILE A 95 2.17 -27.33 10.29
N LYS A 96 1.23 -26.94 9.43
CA LYS A 96 1.41 -26.94 7.98
C LYS A 96 1.89 -25.59 7.47
N THR A 97 2.64 -25.63 6.37
CA THR A 97 3.05 -24.45 5.61
C THR A 97 2.43 -24.43 4.21
N GLY A 98 2.15 -23.24 3.70
CA GLY A 98 1.66 -23.01 2.34
C GLY A 98 2.76 -23.03 1.28
N SER A 99 2.38 -22.76 0.03
CA SER A 99 3.29 -22.85 -1.12
C SER A 99 4.37 -21.77 -1.13
N HIS A 100 4.22 -20.70 -0.36
CA HIS A 100 5.21 -19.61 -0.23
C HIS A 100 6.01 -19.72 1.07
N GLY A 101 5.81 -20.77 1.86
CA GLY A 101 6.47 -21.02 3.15
C GLY A 101 5.82 -20.32 4.34
N GLU A 102 4.65 -19.72 4.15
CA GLU A 102 3.79 -19.18 5.19
C GLU A 102 3.19 -20.27 6.08
N ILE A 103 2.94 -19.98 7.36
CA ILE A 103 2.20 -20.89 8.25
C ILE A 103 0.71 -20.80 7.92
N LEU A 104 0.08 -21.97 7.68
CA LEU A 104 -1.36 -22.05 7.44
C LEU A 104 -2.11 -21.93 8.76
N VAL A 105 -3.12 -21.06 8.77
CA VAL A 105 -3.98 -20.81 9.92
C VAL A 105 -5.44 -20.70 9.48
N ASN A 106 -6.36 -21.00 10.40
CA ASN A 106 -7.79 -20.75 10.22
C ASN A 106 -8.15 -19.26 10.43
N ASP A 107 -9.44 -18.92 10.37
CA ASP A 107 -9.93 -17.55 10.49
C ASP A 107 -9.73 -16.91 11.88
N ILE A 108 -9.38 -17.70 12.88
CA ILE A 108 -9.05 -17.26 14.24
C ILE A 108 -7.55 -17.35 14.54
N LEU A 109 -6.72 -17.55 13.50
CA LEU A 109 -5.26 -17.58 13.53
C LEU A 109 -4.66 -18.82 14.21
N GLU A 110 -5.46 -19.87 14.40
CA GLU A 110 -4.99 -21.15 14.92
C GLU A 110 -4.40 -22.02 13.80
N THR A 111 -3.29 -22.68 14.10
CA THR A 111 -2.63 -23.63 13.20
C THR A 111 -3.30 -25.02 13.24
N ASP A 112 -2.80 -25.97 12.44
CA ASP A 112 -3.19 -27.39 12.59
C ASP A 112 -2.76 -28.02 13.92
N ALA A 113 -1.83 -27.41 14.66
CA ALA A 113 -1.53 -27.80 16.03
C ALA A 113 -2.49 -27.11 16.99
N LYS A 114 -3.24 -27.91 17.74
CA LYS A 114 -4.23 -27.41 18.72
C LYS A 114 -3.57 -26.46 19.73
N ASP A 115 -4.23 -25.35 20.01
CA ASP A 115 -3.79 -24.32 20.95
C ASP A 115 -2.46 -23.64 20.54
N VAL A 116 -2.05 -23.77 19.28
CA VAL A 116 -0.89 -23.09 18.69
C VAL A 116 -1.36 -22.13 17.60
N TYR A 117 -0.95 -20.87 17.71
CA TYR A 117 -1.40 -19.77 16.86
C TYR A 117 -0.22 -19.14 16.12
N ALA A 118 -0.49 -18.61 14.92
CA ALA A 118 0.48 -17.83 14.16
C ALA A 118 -0.19 -16.55 13.63
N LEU A 119 0.51 -15.42 13.76
CA LEU A 119 -0.06 -14.08 13.55
C LEU A 119 0.92 -13.23 12.74
N GLY A 120 0.38 -12.26 11.98
CA GLY A 120 1.17 -11.33 11.19
C GLY A 120 1.79 -11.95 9.94
N ASP A 121 2.90 -11.36 9.49
CA ASP A 121 3.56 -11.67 8.22
C ASP A 121 3.85 -13.16 7.99
N VAL A 122 4.06 -13.94 9.05
CA VAL A 122 4.36 -15.38 8.96
C VAL A 122 3.20 -16.17 8.34
N THR A 123 1.98 -15.62 8.35
CA THR A 123 0.76 -16.24 7.80
C THR A 123 0.52 -15.94 6.32
N GLY A 124 1.38 -15.12 5.68
CA GLY A 124 1.30 -14.81 4.25
C GLY A 124 0.17 -13.87 3.83
N GLY A 125 -0.64 -13.38 4.76
CA GLY A 125 -1.63 -12.32 4.52
C GLY A 125 -1.00 -10.93 4.31
N PRO A 126 -1.80 -9.85 4.33
CA PRO A 126 -1.30 -8.48 4.25
C PRO A 126 -0.21 -8.20 5.30
N GLN A 127 0.99 -7.84 4.85
CA GLN A 127 2.21 -7.77 5.68
C GLN A 127 2.42 -6.36 6.25
N PHE A 128 1.49 -5.94 7.11
CA PHE A 128 1.51 -4.63 7.75
C PHE A 128 1.50 -4.75 9.27
N THR A 129 2.16 -3.81 9.94
CA THR A 129 2.20 -3.77 11.42
C THR A 129 0.79 -3.69 12.00
N TYR A 130 -0.08 -2.82 11.48
CA TYR A 130 -1.44 -2.67 11.98
C TYR A 130 -2.32 -3.90 11.70
N ILE A 131 -1.99 -4.70 10.70
CA ILE A 131 -2.62 -6.00 10.45
C ILE A 131 -2.18 -7.03 11.48
N SER A 132 -0.88 -7.07 11.80
CA SER A 132 -0.37 -7.93 12.89
C SER A 132 -0.96 -7.55 14.26
N LEU A 133 -1.20 -6.26 14.49
CA LEU A 133 -1.87 -5.77 15.70
C LEU A 133 -3.36 -6.14 15.73
N ASP A 134 -4.06 -6.12 14.59
CA ASP A 134 -5.45 -6.62 14.52
C ASP A 134 -5.52 -8.14 14.64
N ASP A 135 -4.56 -8.88 14.07
CA ASP A 135 -4.42 -10.32 14.29
C ASP A 135 -4.35 -10.62 15.80
N TRP A 136 -3.52 -9.87 16.53
CA TRP A 136 -3.49 -9.98 18.00
C TRP A 136 -4.85 -9.68 18.63
N ARG A 137 -5.57 -8.65 18.19
CA ARG A 137 -6.92 -8.33 18.73
C ARG A 137 -7.93 -9.43 18.47
N ILE A 138 -7.86 -10.10 17.32
CA ILE A 138 -8.67 -11.29 17.01
C ILE A 138 -8.35 -12.39 18.04
N MET A 139 -7.08 -12.75 18.17
CA MET A 139 -6.66 -13.80 19.09
C MET A 139 -6.99 -13.47 20.56
N ALA A 140 -6.74 -12.23 21.00
CA ALA A 140 -7.07 -11.77 22.35
C ALA A 140 -8.58 -11.85 22.64
N ASN A 141 -9.44 -11.57 21.65
CA ASN A 141 -10.88 -11.75 21.78
C ASN A 141 -11.27 -13.24 21.93
N HIS A 142 -10.53 -14.17 21.32
CA HIS A 142 -10.74 -15.60 21.50
C HIS A 142 -10.25 -16.14 22.84
N LEU A 143 -9.13 -15.61 23.34
CA LEU A 143 -8.56 -16.02 24.64
C LEU A 143 -9.31 -15.41 25.83
N TYR A 144 -9.68 -14.13 25.75
CA TYR A 144 -10.15 -13.35 26.90
C TYR A 144 -11.52 -12.69 26.70
N GLY A 145 -12.07 -12.74 25.49
CA GLY A 145 -13.30 -12.05 25.12
C GLY A 145 -14.47 -13.00 24.83
N ASP A 146 -15.38 -12.54 23.98
CA ASP A 146 -16.62 -13.22 23.60
C ASP A 146 -16.48 -14.15 22.37
N LYS A 147 -15.25 -14.28 21.83
CA LYS A 147 -14.92 -15.18 20.70
C LYS A 147 -15.65 -14.85 19.40
N THR A 148 -16.00 -13.58 19.18
CA THR A 148 -16.72 -13.10 17.99
C THR A 148 -15.81 -12.59 16.87
N ARG A 149 -14.56 -12.23 17.17
CA ARG A 149 -13.63 -11.66 16.17
C ARG A 149 -13.02 -12.75 15.30
N SER A 150 -12.82 -12.45 14.02
CA SER A 150 -12.11 -13.32 13.08
C SER A 150 -11.57 -12.51 11.91
N ARG A 151 -10.75 -13.13 11.06
CA ARG A 151 -10.29 -12.52 9.80
C ARG A 151 -11.46 -12.17 8.87
N LEU A 152 -12.56 -12.91 8.95
CA LEU A 152 -13.75 -12.70 8.11
C LEU A 152 -14.50 -11.42 8.45
N ASN A 153 -14.39 -10.93 9.70
CA ASN A 153 -15.00 -9.67 10.13
C ASN A 153 -13.96 -8.57 10.42
N ARG A 154 -12.79 -8.68 9.80
CA ARG A 154 -11.79 -7.61 9.81
C ARG A 154 -12.38 -6.35 9.18
N PRO A 155 -12.34 -5.20 9.88
CA PRO A 155 -12.77 -3.93 9.31
C PRO A 155 -12.01 -3.57 8.04
N VAL A 156 -12.64 -2.77 7.19
CA VAL A 156 -11.97 -2.07 6.09
C VAL A 156 -10.79 -1.28 6.67
N PHE A 157 -9.63 -1.37 6.03
CA PHE A 157 -8.42 -0.69 6.45
C PHE A 157 -7.73 0.00 5.27
N ALA A 158 -7.09 1.12 5.54
CA ALA A 158 -6.25 1.83 4.58
C ALA A 158 -4.82 1.29 4.54
N ASN A 159 -4.09 1.62 3.48
CA ASN A 159 -2.68 1.39 3.31
C ASN A 159 -1.99 2.68 2.82
N THR A 160 -0.72 2.87 3.17
CA THR A 160 0.08 4.03 2.77
C THR A 160 1.48 3.63 2.36
N ILE A 161 1.96 4.20 1.25
CA ILE A 161 3.38 4.32 0.95
C ILE A 161 3.83 5.75 1.24
N PHE A 162 4.77 5.88 2.17
CA PHE A 162 5.33 7.15 2.62
C PHE A 162 6.41 7.69 1.66
N LEU A 163 6.01 7.91 0.41
CA LEU A 163 6.78 8.73 -0.54
C LEU A 163 6.66 10.22 -0.15
N ASN A 164 7.26 11.10 -0.94
CA ASN A 164 7.18 12.55 -0.74
C ASN A 164 6.56 13.22 -1.98
N PRO A 165 5.25 13.51 -2.04
CA PRO A 165 4.24 13.27 -1.01
C PRO A 165 3.81 11.79 -0.87
N ALA A 166 3.02 11.46 0.15
CA ALA A 166 2.59 10.08 0.41
C ALA A 166 1.43 9.62 -0.50
N ILE A 167 1.39 8.33 -0.83
CA ILE A 167 0.25 7.68 -1.51
C ILE A 167 -0.48 6.82 -0.50
N SER A 168 -1.77 7.09 -0.30
CA SER A 168 -2.65 6.32 0.58
C SER A 168 -3.84 5.78 -0.19
N SER A 169 -4.30 4.58 0.14
CA SER A 169 -5.48 3.99 -0.50
C SER A 169 -6.31 3.15 0.47
N VAL A 170 -7.59 3.01 0.13
CA VAL A 170 -8.55 2.14 0.82
C VAL A 170 -9.58 1.64 -0.19
N GLY A 171 -10.08 0.41 0.00
CA GLY A 171 -11.09 -0.18 -0.87
C GLY A 171 -10.54 -0.70 -2.20
N LYS A 172 -11.40 -0.70 -3.23
CA LYS A 172 -11.10 -1.27 -4.56
C LYS A 172 -10.57 -0.23 -5.53
N THR A 173 -9.78 -0.67 -6.51
CA THR A 173 -9.39 0.13 -7.68
C THR A 173 -10.43 0.02 -8.81
N GLU A 174 -10.33 0.91 -9.80
CA GLU A 174 -11.15 0.83 -11.03
C GLU A 174 -11.02 -0.55 -11.70
N ALA A 175 -9.80 -1.08 -11.82
CA ALA A 175 -9.55 -2.38 -12.43
C ALA A 175 -10.29 -3.52 -11.68
N GLN A 176 -10.26 -3.49 -10.34
CA GLN A 176 -10.94 -4.49 -9.50
C GLN A 176 -12.46 -4.37 -9.56
N LEU A 177 -13.01 -3.15 -9.68
CA LEU A 177 -14.45 -2.95 -9.85
C LEU A 177 -14.93 -3.41 -11.22
N ASN A 178 -14.17 -3.11 -12.28
CA ASN A 178 -14.44 -3.57 -13.63
C ASN A 178 -14.40 -5.11 -13.73
N GLU A 179 -13.39 -5.74 -13.13
CA GLU A 179 -13.31 -7.21 -13.07
C GLU A 179 -14.49 -7.83 -12.32
N ALA A 180 -14.96 -7.15 -11.26
CA ALA A 180 -16.11 -7.59 -10.48
C ALA A 180 -17.47 -7.25 -11.11
N GLY A 181 -17.51 -6.52 -12.23
CA GLY A 181 -18.75 -6.06 -12.85
C GLY A 181 -19.58 -5.13 -11.96
N VAL A 182 -18.92 -4.30 -11.13
CA VAL A 182 -19.57 -3.34 -10.24
C VAL A 182 -19.54 -1.96 -10.88
N ASP A 183 -20.71 -1.33 -11.01
CA ASP A 183 -20.83 0.04 -11.51
C ASP A 183 -20.30 1.06 -10.49
N TYR A 184 -19.60 2.09 -10.98
CA TYR A 184 -19.05 3.15 -10.13
C TYR A 184 -19.00 4.50 -10.87
N LYS A 185 -19.05 5.59 -10.11
CA LYS A 185 -18.73 6.96 -10.54
C LYS A 185 -17.33 7.31 -10.07
N VAL A 186 -16.56 7.97 -10.93
CA VAL A 186 -15.19 8.43 -10.63
C VAL A 186 -15.21 9.91 -10.28
N LEU A 187 -14.65 10.25 -9.13
CA LEU A 187 -14.40 11.63 -8.71
C LEU A 187 -12.88 11.86 -8.65
N LYS A 188 -12.41 13.00 -9.15
CA LYS A 188 -10.98 13.35 -9.14
C LYS A 188 -10.79 14.81 -8.77
N MET A 189 -9.70 15.11 -8.11
CA MET A 189 -9.32 16.48 -7.76
C MET A 189 -7.80 16.61 -7.63
N PRO A 190 -7.16 17.62 -8.22
CA PRO A 190 -5.73 17.86 -8.03
C PRO A 190 -5.43 18.25 -6.58
N ALA A 191 -4.35 17.74 -5.99
CA ALA A 191 -3.97 18.13 -4.63
C ALA A 191 -3.66 19.63 -4.51
N ALA A 192 -3.22 20.25 -5.62
CA ALA A 192 -2.95 21.67 -5.73
C ALA A 192 -4.17 22.59 -5.45
N SER A 193 -5.41 22.09 -5.54
CA SER A 193 -6.61 22.89 -5.21
C SER A 193 -6.82 23.04 -3.71
N VAL A 194 -6.19 22.20 -2.88
CA VAL A 194 -6.32 22.23 -1.43
C VAL A 194 -5.43 23.34 -0.86
N PRO A 195 -5.97 24.37 -0.16
CA PRO A 195 -5.17 25.50 0.32
C PRO A 195 -3.96 25.09 1.18
N LYS A 196 -4.11 24.03 1.97
CA LYS A 196 -3.04 23.51 2.83
C LYS A 196 -1.79 23.06 2.05
N THR A 197 -1.93 22.56 0.82
CA THR A 197 -0.75 22.14 0.03
C THR A 197 0.13 23.31 -0.37
N GLN A 198 -0.46 24.48 -0.62
CA GLN A 198 0.24 25.72 -0.88
C GLN A 198 0.99 26.22 0.37
N VAL A 199 0.37 26.08 1.54
CA VAL A 199 0.99 26.43 2.83
C VAL A 199 2.19 25.52 3.13
N ILE A 200 2.10 24.23 2.81
CA ILE A 200 3.21 23.27 2.97
C ILE A 200 4.30 23.49 1.90
N GLY A 201 3.94 24.01 0.73
CA GLY A 201 4.86 24.21 -0.39
C GLY A 201 5.05 22.96 -1.25
N ASN A 202 4.16 21.97 -1.15
CA ASN A 202 4.17 20.76 -1.99
C ASN A 202 2.76 20.50 -2.57
N PRO A 203 2.42 21.11 -3.72
CA PRO A 203 1.11 20.97 -4.37
C PRO A 203 0.97 19.70 -5.23
N ARG A 204 1.96 18.80 -5.20
CA ARG A 204 1.98 17.59 -6.04
C ARG A 204 0.89 16.61 -5.64
N GLY A 205 0.41 15.87 -6.64
CA GLY A 205 -0.50 14.74 -6.46
C GLY A 205 -1.98 15.00 -6.78
N ASN A 206 -2.82 14.04 -6.44
CA ASN A 206 -4.23 13.95 -6.80
C ASN A 206 -5.04 13.13 -5.78
N TYR A 207 -6.30 13.48 -5.65
CA TYR A 207 -7.34 12.71 -4.98
C TYR A 207 -8.19 12.00 -6.02
N LYS A 208 -8.54 10.74 -5.76
CA LYS A 208 -9.45 9.95 -6.60
C LYS A 208 -10.34 9.07 -5.73
N ALA A 209 -11.65 9.19 -5.89
CA ALA A 209 -12.64 8.35 -5.22
C ALA A 209 -13.55 7.64 -6.23
N LEU A 210 -13.96 6.42 -5.88
CA LEU A 210 -14.88 5.58 -6.64
C LEU A 210 -16.14 5.42 -5.79
N ILE A 211 -17.27 5.85 -6.34
CA ILE A 211 -18.55 5.95 -5.62
C ILE A 211 -19.58 5.03 -6.26
N ASP A 212 -20.35 4.32 -5.44
CA ASP A 212 -21.54 3.60 -5.90
C ASP A 212 -22.60 4.61 -6.35
N PRO A 213 -23.07 4.58 -7.61
CA PRO A 213 -24.00 5.57 -8.14
C PRO A 213 -25.43 5.49 -7.56
N GLN A 214 -25.78 4.40 -6.87
CA GLN A 214 -27.09 4.22 -6.26
C GLN A 214 -27.09 4.55 -4.77
N THR A 215 -26.06 4.10 -4.05
CA THR A 215 -26.00 4.24 -2.59
C THR A 215 -25.14 5.42 -2.14
N HIS A 216 -24.35 5.99 -3.06
CA HIS A 216 -23.34 7.00 -2.80
C HIS A 216 -22.29 6.58 -1.76
N GLN A 217 -22.16 5.27 -1.51
CA GLN A 217 -21.09 4.73 -0.68
C GLN A 217 -19.76 4.76 -1.42
N ILE A 218 -18.68 4.93 -0.65
CA ILE A 218 -17.32 4.91 -1.18
C ILE A 218 -16.90 3.45 -1.40
N LEU A 219 -16.58 3.10 -2.64
CA LEU A 219 -16.10 1.77 -3.05
C LEU A 219 -14.57 1.66 -2.96
N GLY A 220 -13.90 2.79 -3.15
CA GLY A 220 -12.46 2.91 -2.98
C GLY A 220 -11.99 4.35 -3.11
N THR A 221 -10.82 4.64 -2.56
CA THR A 221 -10.17 5.95 -2.70
C THR A 221 -8.67 5.77 -2.75
N THR A 222 -8.01 6.52 -3.61
CA THR A 222 -6.56 6.72 -3.63
C THR A 222 -6.27 8.21 -3.50
N ILE A 223 -5.41 8.57 -2.54
CA ILE A 223 -4.95 9.92 -2.28
C ILE A 223 -3.44 9.95 -2.41
N TYR A 224 -2.93 10.67 -3.40
CA TYR A 224 -1.53 11.02 -3.50
C TYR A 224 -1.40 12.49 -3.15
N ALA A 225 -0.98 12.79 -1.92
CA ALA A 225 -0.88 14.15 -1.39
C ALA A 225 -0.13 14.16 -0.05
N GLU A 226 0.30 15.33 0.39
CA GLU A 226 0.80 15.51 1.75
C GLU A 226 -0.24 15.09 2.78
N GLU A 227 0.22 14.49 3.88
CA GLU A 227 -0.61 14.01 4.99
C GLU A 227 -1.77 13.08 4.55
N SER A 228 -1.68 12.46 3.36
CA SER A 228 -2.74 11.56 2.85
C SER A 228 -3.03 10.39 3.81
N PHE A 229 -2.03 9.98 4.59
CA PHE A 229 -2.11 8.93 5.59
C PHE A 229 -3.01 9.27 6.78
N GLU A 230 -3.26 10.55 7.05
CA GLU A 230 -4.26 10.95 8.06
C GLU A 230 -5.66 11.01 7.44
N THR A 231 -5.78 11.66 6.28
CA THR A 231 -7.08 11.84 5.60
C THR A 231 -7.72 10.50 5.19
N ILE A 232 -6.93 9.53 4.73
CA ILE A 232 -7.44 8.23 4.28
C ILE A 232 -8.14 7.43 5.41
N ASN A 233 -7.74 7.64 6.67
CA ASN A 233 -8.34 6.93 7.81
C ASN A 233 -9.79 7.35 8.06
N ILE A 234 -10.15 8.60 7.76
CA ILE A 234 -11.54 9.09 7.85
C ILE A 234 -12.41 8.41 6.79
N ILE A 235 -11.87 8.21 5.58
CA ILE A 235 -12.55 7.48 4.53
C ILE A 235 -12.71 6.00 4.90
N SER A 236 -11.67 5.37 5.45
CA SER A 236 -11.74 4.00 5.96
C SER A 236 -12.84 3.83 7.01
N LEU A 237 -12.99 4.81 7.91
CA LEU A 237 -14.05 4.84 8.93
C LEU A 237 -15.44 4.98 8.28
N ALA A 238 -15.60 5.87 7.30
CA ALA A 238 -16.86 6.05 6.59
C ALA A 238 -17.28 4.77 5.85
N MET A 239 -16.34 4.13 5.15
CA MET A 239 -16.55 2.85 4.47
C MET A 239 -16.94 1.74 5.43
N GLN A 240 -16.26 1.64 6.58
CA GLN A 240 -16.57 0.64 7.61
C GLN A 240 -18.00 0.78 8.15
N ASN A 241 -18.54 2.01 8.18
CA ASN A 241 -19.88 2.31 8.69
C ASN A 241 -20.92 2.48 7.58
N HIS A 242 -20.58 2.16 6.32
CA HIS A 242 -21.48 2.27 5.18
C HIS A 242 -22.10 3.68 5.00
N LEU A 243 -21.36 4.72 5.38
CA LEU A 243 -21.81 6.10 5.25
C LEU A 243 -21.77 6.52 3.77
N SER A 244 -22.72 7.35 3.36
CA SER A 244 -22.65 7.97 2.04
C SER A 244 -21.57 9.05 2.03
N ALA A 245 -20.97 9.28 0.87
CA ALA A 245 -19.90 10.24 0.70
C ALA A 245 -20.32 11.69 1.01
N GLU A 246 -21.62 12.02 0.92
CA GLU A 246 -22.17 13.29 1.39
C GLU A 246 -21.95 13.54 2.88
N THR A 247 -21.86 12.49 3.69
CA THR A 247 -21.54 12.64 5.13
C THR A 247 -20.16 13.28 5.30
N LEU A 248 -19.20 12.90 4.45
CA LEU A 248 -17.86 13.51 4.44
C LEU A 248 -17.86 14.87 3.74
N ARG A 249 -18.69 15.05 2.71
CA ARG A 249 -18.88 16.33 1.98
C ARG A 249 -19.44 17.43 2.88
N ASP A 250 -20.41 17.13 3.74
CA ASP A 250 -21.17 18.12 4.50
C ASP A 250 -20.57 18.39 5.89
N GLN A 251 -19.47 17.72 6.23
CA GLN A 251 -18.76 17.92 7.50
C GLN A 251 -18.02 19.27 7.52
N ILE A 252 -18.03 19.92 8.69
CA ILE A 252 -17.19 21.10 8.94
C ILE A 252 -15.77 20.64 9.30
N TYR A 253 -14.81 20.92 8.44
CA TYR A 253 -13.38 20.73 8.71
C TYR A 253 -12.72 22.02 9.16
N THR A 254 -11.66 21.89 9.96
CA THR A 254 -10.79 23.03 10.31
C THR A 254 -9.99 23.48 9.10
N HIS A 255 -9.81 24.79 8.95
CA HIS A 255 -9.12 25.38 7.81
C HIS A 255 -7.81 26.09 8.23
N PRO A 256 -6.70 25.96 7.48
CA PRO A 256 -6.49 25.04 6.35
C PRO A 256 -5.98 23.67 6.81
N THR A 257 -6.54 22.57 6.28
CA THR A 257 -6.09 21.19 6.54
C THR A 257 -6.19 20.31 5.29
N MET A 258 -5.43 19.21 5.23
CA MET A 258 -5.51 18.30 4.07
C MET A 258 -6.86 17.59 3.99
N THR A 259 -7.51 17.35 5.13
CA THR A 259 -8.79 16.65 5.19
C THR A 259 -9.96 17.49 4.67
N GLU A 260 -9.89 18.83 4.69
CA GLU A 260 -10.95 19.69 4.14
C GLU A 260 -11.20 19.44 2.65
N ALA A 261 -10.21 18.88 1.94
CA ALA A 261 -10.30 18.41 0.56
C ALA A 261 -11.49 17.47 0.31
N LEU A 262 -11.98 16.77 1.33
CA LEU A 262 -13.13 15.88 1.21
C LEU A 262 -14.43 16.64 0.92
N ASN A 263 -14.56 17.91 1.33
CA ASN A 263 -15.71 18.74 0.93
C ASN A 263 -15.75 18.86 -0.61
N ASP A 264 -14.65 19.34 -1.20
CA ASP A 264 -14.56 19.62 -2.64
C ASP A 264 -14.52 18.35 -3.52
N LEU A 265 -13.88 17.28 -3.03
CA LEU A 265 -13.84 16.00 -3.76
C LEU A 265 -15.25 15.41 -3.92
N PHE A 266 -16.04 15.42 -2.84
CA PHE A 266 -17.37 14.81 -2.82
C PHE A 266 -18.50 15.76 -3.23
N ASP A 267 -18.24 17.05 -3.44
CA ASP A 267 -19.19 17.98 -4.07
C ASP A 267 -19.49 17.63 -5.53
N GLN A 268 -18.65 16.79 -6.15
CA GLN A 268 -18.77 16.32 -7.53
C GLN A 268 -19.74 15.13 -7.71
N ILE A 269 -20.37 14.63 -6.64
CA ILE A 269 -21.30 13.48 -6.64
C ILE A 269 -22.57 13.75 -7.46
#